data_AF-A0A7W6ZQ03-F1
#
_entry.id   AF-A0A7W6ZQ03-F1
#
_cell.length_a   1.000
_cell.length_b   1.000
_cell.length_c   1.000
_cell.angle_alpha   90.00
_cell.angle_beta   90.00
_cell.angle_gamma   90.00
#
_symmetry.space_group_name_H-M   'P 1'
#
loop_
_entity.id
_entity.type
_entity.pdbx_description
1 polymer ?
#
loop_
_entity_poly.entity_id
_entity_poly.type
_entity_poly.pdbx_seq_one_letter_code
_entity_poly.pdbx_strand_id
1 'polypeptide(L)'
;MTEIENPTTDTDHEQQRLADLAEIGDVDLTQFAPGTFGCHEVMHTTSLMLDMTDDHLLQHPAILANPEFYRLAGEVHEALFALYQAIGEKHLAD
;
A
#
# COMPACT_ATOMS: atom_id res chain seq x y z
N MET A 1 5.12 18.01 19.55
CA MET A 1 5.13 18.54 18.18
C MET A 1 4.04 17.79 17.47
N THR A 2 2.84 18.36 17.43
CA THR A 2 1.65 17.74 16.85
C THR A 2 1.85 17.65 15.35
N GLU A 3 1.92 16.44 14.82
CA GLU A 3 1.84 16.17 13.39
C GLU A 3 0.54 16.79 12.89
N ILE A 4 0.68 17.82 12.07
CA ILE A 4 -0.44 18.40 11.35
C ILE A 4 -0.72 17.39 10.24
N GLU A 5 -1.64 16.45 10.50
CA GLU A 5 -2.29 15.72 9.41
C GLU A 5 -2.80 16.78 8.43
N ASN A 6 -2.19 16.84 7.24
CA ASN A 6 -2.43 17.91 6.29
C ASN A 6 -3.76 17.61 5.57
N PRO A 7 -4.86 18.32 5.87
CA PRO A 7 -6.20 17.96 5.35
C PRO A 7 -6.31 18.03 3.82
N THR A 8 -5.35 18.68 3.16
CA THR A 8 -5.24 18.78 1.71
C THR A 8 -4.85 17.44 1.06
N THR A 9 -3.93 16.67 1.65
CA THR A 9 -3.45 15.43 1.02
C THR A 9 -4.49 14.32 1.01
N ASP A 10 -5.35 14.24 2.04
CA ASP A 10 -6.43 13.23 2.10
C ASP A 10 -7.54 13.53 1.08
N THR A 11 -7.85 14.82 0.90
CA THR A 11 -8.82 15.27 -0.13
C THR A 11 -8.32 14.95 -1.54
N ASP A 12 -7.02 15.18 -1.81
CA ASP A 12 -6.41 14.90 -3.11
C ASP A 12 -6.37 13.38 -3.40
N HIS A 13 -6.07 12.56 -2.39
CA HIS A 13 -6.10 11.10 -2.54
C HIS A 13 -7.49 10.54 -2.82
N GLU A 14 -8.53 11.02 -2.13
CA GLU A 14 -9.91 10.57 -2.40
C GLU A 14 -10.39 11.00 -3.78
N GLN A 15 -10.03 12.22 -4.22
CA GLN A 15 -10.33 12.67 -5.58
C GLN A 15 -9.67 11.77 -6.63
N GLN A 16 -8.39 11.43 -6.45
CA GLN A 16 -7.69 10.52 -7.35
C GLN A 16 -8.31 9.12 -7.34
N ARG A 17 -8.64 8.57 -6.16
CA ARG A 17 -9.28 7.24 -6.04
C ARG A 17 -10.61 7.17 -6.79
N LEU A 18 -11.43 8.23 -6.73
CA LEU A 18 -12.70 8.30 -7.45
C LEU A 18 -12.49 8.44 -8.97
N ALA A 19 -11.46 9.19 -9.40
CA ALA A 19 -11.09 9.30 -10.81
C ALA A 19 -10.64 7.96 -11.38
N ASP A 20 -9.77 7.23 -10.66
CA ASP A 20 -9.29 5.91 -11.05
C ASP A 20 -10.46 4.91 -11.13
N LEU A 21 -11.36 4.93 -10.15
CA LEU A 21 -12.55 4.06 -10.17
C LEU A 21 -13.45 4.34 -11.38
N ALA A 22 -13.62 5.61 -11.75
CA ALA A 22 -14.38 6.00 -12.93
C ALA A 22 -13.71 5.56 -14.25
N GLU A 23 -12.38 5.52 -14.30
CA GLU A 23 -11.61 5.06 -15.46
C GLU A 23 -11.73 3.55 -15.66
N ILE A 24 -11.71 2.75 -14.59
CA ILE A 24 -11.84 1.29 -14.67
C ILE A 24 -13.24 0.89 -15.19
N GLY A 25 -14.27 1.71 -14.95
CA GLY A 25 -15.61 1.53 -15.50
C GLY A 25 -16.49 0.57 -14.70
N ASP A 26 -17.26 -0.28 -15.38
CA ASP A 26 -18.24 -1.18 -14.76
C ASP A 26 -17.55 -2.43 -14.15
N VAL A 27 -17.02 -2.28 -12.94
CA VAL A 27 -16.44 -3.37 -12.15
C VAL A 27 -17.38 -3.74 -11.01
N ASP A 28 -17.66 -5.04 -10.90
CA ASP A 28 -18.34 -5.60 -9.73
C ASP A 28 -17.41 -5.62 -8.52
N LEU A 29 -17.42 -4.52 -7.76
CA LEU A 29 -16.60 -4.36 -6.56
C LEU A 29 -16.92 -5.38 -5.46
N THR A 30 -18.06 -6.08 -5.53
CA THR A 30 -18.39 -7.11 -4.53
C THR A 30 -17.44 -8.30 -4.59
N GLN A 31 -16.76 -8.52 -5.72
CA GLN A 31 -15.74 -9.56 -5.87
C GLN A 31 -14.45 -9.27 -5.10
N PHE A 32 -14.27 -8.02 -4.64
CA PHE A 32 -13.10 -7.55 -3.90
C PHE A 32 -13.40 -7.17 -2.44
N ALA A 33 -14.61 -7.47 -1.96
CA ALA A 33 -15.00 -7.25 -0.57
C ALA A 33 -14.20 -8.14 0.41
N PRO A 34 -14.10 -7.77 1.70
CA PRO A 34 -13.54 -8.67 2.72
C PRO A 34 -14.12 -10.09 2.68
N GLY A 35 -13.28 -11.10 2.97
CA GLY A 35 -13.64 -12.52 2.87
C GLY A 35 -13.68 -13.11 1.46
N THR A 36 -13.55 -12.30 0.39
CA THR A 36 -13.51 -12.82 -1.00
C THR A 36 -12.10 -13.13 -1.47
N PHE A 37 -12.00 -13.90 -2.54
CA PHE A 37 -10.72 -14.16 -3.23
C PHE A 37 -10.05 -12.86 -3.72
N GLY A 38 -10.81 -11.91 -4.27
CA GLY A 38 -10.24 -10.65 -4.76
C GLY A 38 -9.59 -9.82 -3.64
N CYS A 39 -10.15 -9.84 -2.43
CA CYS A 39 -9.53 -9.19 -1.27
C CYS A 39 -8.26 -9.94 -0.80
N HIS A 40 -8.26 -11.27 -0.84
CA HIS A 40 -7.05 -12.07 -0.60
C HIS A 40 -5.95 -11.78 -1.64
N GLU A 41 -6.30 -11.62 -2.92
CA GLU A 41 -5.33 -11.34 -3.98
C GLU A 41 -4.60 -10.02 -3.76
N VAL A 42 -5.30 -8.94 -3.35
CA VAL A 42 -4.60 -7.67 -3.06
C VAL A 42 -3.73 -7.80 -1.81
N MET A 43 -4.18 -8.50 -0.77
CA MET A 43 -3.36 -8.79 0.41
C MET A 43 -2.07 -9.53 0.04
N HIS A 44 -2.18 -10.57 -0.79
CA HIS A 44 -1.03 -11.34 -1.28
C HIS A 44 -0.13 -10.50 -2.18
N THR A 45 -0.69 -9.70 -3.08
CA THR A 45 0.09 -8.83 -3.96
C THR A 45 0.88 -7.81 -3.15
N THR A 46 0.31 -7.25 -2.08
CA THR A 46 1.04 -6.38 -1.16
C THR A 46 2.19 -7.12 -0.46
N SER A 47 2.02 -8.40 -0.09
CA SER A 47 3.11 -9.19 0.49
C SER A 47 4.26 -9.42 -0.49
N LEU A 48 3.98 -9.64 -1.78
CA LEU A 48 5.03 -9.75 -2.80
C LEU A 48 5.85 -8.46 -2.91
N MET A 49 5.21 -7.29 -2.82
CA MET A 49 5.90 -6.00 -2.86
C MET A 49 6.73 -5.74 -1.60
N LEU A 50 6.29 -6.24 -0.44
CA LEU A 50 7.07 -6.23 0.79
C LEU A 50 8.37 -7.01 0.62
N ASP A 51 8.27 -8.26 0.17
CA ASP A 51 9.43 -9.14 -0.07
C ASP A 51 10.38 -8.49 -1.07
N MET A 52 9.86 -7.93 -2.17
CA MET A 52 10.69 -7.23 -3.16
C MET A 52 11.42 -6.01 -2.57
N THR A 53 10.76 -5.27 -1.68
CA THR A 53 11.40 -4.10 -1.07
C THR A 53 12.48 -4.51 -0.08
N ASP A 54 12.22 -5.55 0.72
CA ASP A 54 13.15 -6.03 1.74
C ASP A 54 14.37 -6.75 1.14
N ASP A 55 14.12 -7.76 0.29
CA ASP A 55 15.15 -8.65 -0.25
C ASP A 55 15.94 -8.04 -1.42
N HIS A 56 15.31 -7.13 -2.18
CA HIS A 56 15.96 -6.55 -3.36
C HIS A 56 16.30 -5.07 -3.18
N LEU A 57 15.34 -4.22 -2.82
CA LEU A 57 15.58 -2.79 -2.82
C LEU A 57 16.50 -2.37 -1.66
N LEU A 58 16.18 -2.76 -0.43
CA LEU A 58 16.97 -2.41 0.76
C LEU A 58 18.36 -3.05 0.76
N GLN A 59 18.54 -4.19 0.08
CA GLN A 59 19.84 -4.84 -0.10
C GLN A 59 20.64 -4.29 -1.29
N HIS A 60 20.07 -3.41 -2.11
CA HIS A 60 20.74 -2.94 -3.31
C HIS A 60 21.94 -2.03 -2.96
N PRO A 61 23.15 -2.25 -3.53
CA PRO A 61 24.34 -1.49 -3.16
C PRO A 61 24.20 0.03 -3.30
N ALA A 62 23.46 0.51 -4.30
CA ALA A 62 23.22 1.94 -4.47
C ALA A 62 22.30 2.55 -3.37
N ILE A 63 21.38 1.74 -2.83
CA ILE A 63 20.53 2.13 -1.70
C ILE A 63 21.36 2.13 -0.41
N LEU A 64 22.15 1.07 -0.18
CA LEU A 64 23.05 0.97 0.98
C LEU A 64 24.14 2.07 1.00
N ALA A 65 24.62 2.51 -0.16
CA ALA A 65 25.65 3.54 -0.27
C ALA A 65 25.13 4.95 0.05
N ASN A 66 23.82 5.17 0.10
CA ASN A 66 23.22 6.48 0.33
C ASN A 66 22.18 6.42 1.47
N PRO A 67 22.46 6.99 2.65
CA PRO A 67 21.54 6.99 3.79
C PRO A 67 20.16 7.57 3.51
N GLU A 68 20.04 8.58 2.64
CA GLU A 68 18.74 9.15 2.27
C GLU A 68 17.92 8.16 1.45
N PHE A 69 18.55 7.44 0.52
CA PHE A 69 17.89 6.42 -0.28
C PHE A 69 17.48 5.23 0.58
N TYR A 70 18.33 4.79 1.51
CA TYR A 70 18.00 3.73 2.45
C TYR A 70 16.79 4.10 3.32
N ARG A 71 16.75 5.34 3.85
CA ARG A 71 15.60 5.84 4.61
C ARG A 71 14.31 5.81 3.77
N LEU A 72 14.34 6.36 2.55
CA LEU A 72 13.17 6.41 1.68
C LEU A 72 12.69 5.01 1.28
N ALA A 73 13.60 4.08 1.00
CA ALA A 73 13.23 2.68 0.72
C ALA A 73 12.62 1.99 1.96
N GLY A 74 13.12 2.31 3.14
CA GLY A 74 12.54 1.85 4.41
C GLY A 74 11.11 2.36 4.61
N GLU A 75 10.85 3.64 4.33
CA GLU A 75 9.50 4.23 4.41
C GLU A 75 8.52 3.56 3.44
N VAL A 76 8.98 3.17 2.24
CA VAL A 76 8.17 2.39 1.31
C VAL A 76 7.84 1.01 1.88
N HIS A 77 8.82 0.31 2.47
CA HIS A 77 8.58 -0.98 3.13
C HIS A 77 7.56 -0.85 4.27
N GLU A 78 7.72 0.15 5.14
CA GLU A 78 6.80 0.40 6.26
C GLU A 78 5.38 0.73 5.78
N ALA A 79 5.24 1.55 4.72
CA ALA A 79 3.95 1.88 4.14
C ALA A 79 3.25 0.64 3.53
N LEU A 80 4.01 -0.22 2.83
CA LEU A 80 3.49 -1.49 2.32
C LEU A 80 3.09 -2.44 3.46
N PHE A 81 3.83 -2.43 4.57
CA PHE A 81 3.55 -3.28 5.73
C PHE A 81 2.26 -2.83 6.42
N ALA A 82 2.10 -1.52 6.61
CA ALA A 82 0.86 -0.95 7.11
C ALA A 82 -0.35 -1.29 6.22
N LEU A 83 -0.18 -1.21 4.89
CA LEU A 83 -1.22 -1.60 3.95
C LEU A 83 -1.58 -3.09 4.05
N TYR A 84 -0.57 -3.97 4.11
CA TYR A 84 -0.77 -5.42 4.29
C TYR A 84 -1.57 -5.73 5.56
N GLN A 85 -1.20 -5.12 6.68
CA GLN A 85 -1.91 -5.29 7.96
C GLN A 85 -3.34 -4.77 7.89
N ALA A 86 -3.57 -3.58 7.31
CA ALA A 86 -4.89 -2.98 7.19
C ALA A 86 -5.84 -3.79 6.29
N ILE A 87 -5.32 -4.41 5.22
CA ILE A 87 -6.09 -5.34 4.38
C ILE A 87 -6.38 -6.61 5.17
N GLY A 88 -5.37 -7.21 5.80
CA GLY A 88 -5.49 -8.45 6.56
C GLY A 88 -6.50 -8.35 7.71
N GLU A 89 -6.48 -7.25 8.47
CA GLU A 89 -7.43 -6.99 9.55
C GLU A 89 -8.88 -6.99 9.04
N LYS A 90 -9.15 -6.33 7.91
CA LYS A 90 -10.49 -6.31 7.32
C LYS A 90 -10.86 -7.67 6.72
N HIS A 91 -9.94 -8.30 5.99
CA HIS A 91 -10.19 -9.55 5.27
C HIS A 91 -10.49 -10.72 6.20
N LEU A 92 -9.85 -10.76 7.38
CA LEU A 92 -9.98 -11.82 8.38
C LEU A 92 -11.03 -11.52 9.47
N ALA A 93 -11.66 -10.35 9.44
CA ALA A 93 -12.75 -10.04 10.37
C ALA A 93 -14.00 -10.88 10.01
N ASP A 94 -14.52 -11.59 11.01
CA ASP A 94 -15.73 -12.44 10.93
C ASP A 94 -17.00 -11.66 10.55
#